data_AF-A0A6A7BEI8-F1
#
_entry.id   AF-A0A6A7BEI8-F1
#
_cell.length_a   1.000
_cell.length_b   1.000
_cell.length_c   1.000
_cell.angle_alpha   90.00
_cell.angle_beta   90.00
_cell.angle_gamma   90.00
#
_symmetry.space_group_name_H-M   'P 1'
#
loop_
_entity.id
_entity.type
_entity.pdbx_description
1 polymer ?
#
loop_
_entity_poly.entity_id
_entity_poly.type
_entity_poly.pdbx_seq_one_letter_code
_entity_poly.pdbx_strand_id
1 'polypeptide(L)'
;MKFHTLITLLTTLLPPILAQPCSADDDCSLNGLCTSHHCICDPGWTGPDCGRLDLSPATRGTGYNHTTYTSPTHYKPNGNSSWGGQIIQDRTNPTLFHLLVDQFAHGCGLSAWRPTSFVARAESHSGPQGPYHWAQNITSSFRHNTYVHWNPSSSTYLLWTIGVDIPTPQTCKSIPKSSWPNNISVSSAPDIRGPWTPFHLTINGTNPAPLPLWTPQNRTSAIALAAEDLNIYTATRWDDDGARYTLTHDTFEWNTSDYSTTWTEDPFLWRDKRGHYHALAHWMIDIVEKNGTKFPRVGAHLFSRSLHGPWTFKLQEAFSSVVRFTDGSTEAFKRRERPKLWFSGDEEVTPLYLVTGVQGMGDSARSWTLVQPVGRAWKTFEEGLGFGKGL
;
A
#
# COMPACT_ATOMS: atom_id res chain seq x y z
N MET A 1 -15.94 -31.48 -57.90
CA MET A 1 -14.61 -31.46 -57.27
C MET A 1 -14.74 -30.78 -55.91
N LYS A 2 -14.40 -31.51 -54.85
CA LYS A 2 -14.47 -31.09 -53.44
C LYS A 2 -13.30 -30.17 -53.13
N PHE A 3 -13.51 -29.14 -52.29
CA PHE A 3 -12.56 -28.76 -51.26
C PHE A 3 -13.34 -28.21 -50.06
N HIS A 4 -13.37 -28.98 -48.97
CA HIS A 4 -13.70 -28.49 -47.63
C HIS A 4 -12.37 -28.41 -46.88
N THR A 5 -11.96 -27.20 -46.54
CA THR A 5 -10.75 -26.95 -45.75
C THR A 5 -11.05 -27.29 -44.30
N LEU A 6 -10.52 -28.41 -43.83
CA LEU A 6 -10.58 -28.82 -42.44
C LEU A 6 -9.57 -27.98 -41.64
N ILE A 7 -10.04 -26.97 -40.91
CA ILE A 7 -9.21 -26.21 -39.97
C ILE A 7 -9.03 -27.10 -38.73
N THR A 8 -7.84 -27.69 -38.59
CA THR A 8 -7.45 -28.45 -37.40
C THR A 8 -7.06 -27.45 -36.32
N LEU A 9 -7.91 -27.31 -35.30
CA LEU A 9 -7.61 -26.51 -34.11
C LEU A 9 -6.54 -27.26 -33.30
N LEU A 10 -5.26 -26.92 -33.49
CA LEU A 10 -4.17 -27.44 -32.67
C LEU A 10 -4.27 -26.75 -31.29
N THR A 11 -4.91 -27.40 -30.32
CA THR A 11 -4.83 -27.01 -28.92
C THR A 11 -3.43 -27.29 -28.42
N THR A 12 -2.60 -26.23 -28.34
CA THR A 12 -1.33 -26.27 -27.61
C THR A 12 -1.62 -26.46 -26.12
N LEU A 13 -1.66 -27.70 -25.67
CA LEU A 13 -1.60 -28.05 -24.25
C LEU A 13 -0.25 -27.57 -23.72
N LEU A 14 -0.23 -26.38 -23.11
CA LEU A 14 0.87 -25.96 -22.26
C LEU A 14 1.04 -27.03 -21.16
N PRO A 15 2.25 -27.61 -20.98
CA PRO A 15 2.48 -28.52 -19.88
C PRO A 15 2.15 -27.79 -18.57
N PRO A 16 1.48 -28.45 -17.61
CA PRO A 16 1.28 -27.86 -16.30
C PRO A 16 2.65 -27.46 -15.76
N ILE A 17 2.82 -26.19 -15.40
CA ILE A 17 3.98 -25.73 -14.67
C ILE A 17 3.96 -26.51 -13.36
N LEU A 18 4.72 -27.59 -13.29
CA LEU A 18 4.91 -28.34 -12.06
C LEU A 18 5.56 -27.37 -11.08
N ALA A 19 4.80 -26.95 -10.07
CA ALA A 19 5.32 -26.19 -8.95
C ALA A 19 6.56 -26.94 -8.42
N GLN A 20 7.69 -26.24 -8.31
CA GLN A 20 8.86 -26.84 -7.71
C GLN A 20 8.50 -27.28 -6.28
N PRO A 21 8.83 -28.53 -5.88
CA PRO A 21 8.60 -28.97 -4.52
C PRO A 21 9.37 -28.07 -3.55
N CYS A 22 8.69 -27.62 -2.48
CA CYS A 22 9.36 -26.85 -1.45
C CYS A 22 10.28 -27.74 -0.61
N SER A 23 11.35 -27.16 -0.07
CA SER A 23 12.25 -27.78 0.90
C SER A 23 12.25 -27.06 2.25
N ALA A 24 11.95 -25.77 2.26
CA ALA A 24 11.81 -24.95 3.47
C ALA A 24 10.67 -23.92 3.32
N ASP A 25 10.25 -23.30 4.43
CA ASP A 25 9.19 -22.26 4.41
C ASP A 25 9.56 -21.03 3.58
N ASP A 26 10.86 -20.78 3.37
CA ASP A 26 11.37 -19.73 2.49
C ASP A 26 10.95 -19.98 1.02
N ASP A 27 10.85 -21.26 0.62
CA ASP A 27 10.28 -21.65 -0.67
C ASP A 27 8.77 -21.41 -0.74
N CYS A 28 8.11 -21.19 0.41
CA CYS A 28 6.72 -20.77 0.55
C CYS A 28 6.59 -19.27 0.89
N SER A 29 7.63 -18.49 0.56
CA SER A 29 7.67 -17.03 0.72
C SER A 29 7.50 -16.54 2.16
N LEU A 30 7.69 -17.43 3.15
CA LEU A 30 7.33 -17.21 4.56
C LEU A 30 5.85 -16.82 4.80
N ASN A 31 4.99 -16.93 3.79
CA ASN A 31 3.55 -16.77 3.86
C ASN A 31 2.83 -18.13 3.86
N GLY A 32 3.58 -19.18 4.20
CA GLY A 32 3.10 -20.55 4.26
C GLY A 32 4.16 -21.45 4.83
N LEU A 33 3.77 -22.70 5.11
CA LEU A 33 4.64 -23.74 5.62
C LEU A 33 4.94 -24.77 4.54
N CYS A 34 6.19 -25.19 4.44
CA CYS A 34 6.55 -26.30 3.57
C CYS A 34 6.23 -27.63 4.26
N THR A 35 5.19 -28.32 3.76
CA THR A 35 4.74 -29.60 4.33
C THR A 35 4.72 -30.66 3.25
N SER A 36 5.48 -31.75 3.43
CA SER A 36 5.56 -32.85 2.46
C SER A 36 5.85 -32.36 1.03
N HIS A 37 6.79 -31.43 0.87
CA HIS A 37 7.16 -30.80 -0.40
C HIS A 37 6.09 -29.93 -1.08
N HIS A 38 5.03 -29.56 -0.35
CA HIS A 38 3.99 -28.66 -0.81
C HIS A 38 3.83 -27.47 0.14
N CYS A 39 3.65 -26.27 -0.43
CA CYS A 39 3.36 -25.09 0.36
C CYS A 39 1.91 -25.08 0.83
N ILE A 40 1.72 -24.94 2.13
CA ILE A 40 0.43 -24.70 2.78
C ILE A 40 0.36 -23.22 3.15
N CYS A 41 -0.41 -22.43 2.40
CA CYS A 41 -0.45 -20.98 2.56
C CYS A 41 -1.23 -20.54 3.78
N ASP A 42 -0.75 -19.47 4.42
CA ASP A 42 -1.50 -18.77 5.44
C ASP A 42 -2.75 -18.10 4.85
N PRO A 43 -3.80 -17.88 5.66
CA PRO A 43 -4.99 -17.18 5.23
C PRO A 43 -4.68 -15.83 4.57
N GLY A 44 -5.27 -15.59 3.40
CA GLY A 44 -5.05 -14.38 2.60
C GLY A 44 -3.91 -14.46 1.59
N TRP A 45 -3.17 -15.56 1.57
CA TRP A 45 -2.12 -15.84 0.58
C TRP A 45 -2.47 -17.08 -0.25
N THR A 46 -1.95 -17.12 -1.48
CA THR A 46 -2.25 -18.16 -2.47
C THR A 46 -1.10 -18.33 -3.47
N GLY A 47 -1.27 -19.28 -4.38
CA GLY A 47 -0.29 -19.66 -5.37
C GLY A 47 0.58 -20.84 -4.92
N PRO A 48 1.41 -21.38 -5.82
CA PRO A 48 2.23 -22.57 -5.57
C PRO A 48 3.27 -22.35 -4.46
N ASP A 49 3.62 -21.10 -4.17
CA ASP A 49 4.67 -20.69 -3.25
C ASP A 49 4.19 -19.63 -2.23
N CYS A 50 2.87 -19.43 -2.11
CA CYS A 50 2.21 -18.49 -1.21
C CYS A 50 2.63 -17.02 -1.35
N GLY A 51 3.31 -16.63 -2.43
CA GLY A 51 3.77 -15.26 -2.63
C GLY A 51 2.74 -14.32 -3.26
N ARG A 52 1.49 -14.74 -3.48
CA ARG A 52 0.41 -13.92 -4.05
C ARG A 52 -0.71 -13.69 -3.05
N LEU A 53 -1.29 -12.49 -3.03
CA LEU A 53 -2.49 -12.20 -2.26
C LEU A 53 -3.71 -12.92 -2.86
N ASP A 54 -4.52 -13.53 -1.99
CA ASP A 54 -5.82 -14.10 -2.37
C ASP A 54 -6.88 -12.98 -2.47
N LEU A 55 -6.81 -12.17 -3.53
CA LEU A 55 -7.69 -11.00 -3.67
C LEU A 55 -9.14 -11.38 -4.02
N SER A 56 -10.07 -11.04 -3.14
CA SER A 56 -11.52 -11.13 -3.41
C SER A 56 -11.99 -10.00 -4.33
N PRO A 57 -13.14 -10.12 -5.01
CA PRO A 57 -13.70 -9.02 -5.80
C PRO A 57 -13.93 -7.77 -4.93
N ALA A 58 -13.53 -6.59 -5.43
CA ALA A 58 -13.78 -5.31 -4.78
C ALA A 58 -15.22 -4.83 -5.06
N THR A 59 -15.81 -4.07 -4.14
CA THR A 59 -17.10 -3.42 -4.41
C THR A 59 -16.91 -2.08 -5.10
N ARG A 60 -17.72 -1.76 -6.11
CA ARG A 60 -17.64 -0.45 -6.79
C ARG A 60 -18.13 0.67 -5.88
N GLY A 61 -17.50 1.84 -6.00
CA GLY A 61 -17.87 3.02 -5.23
C GLY A 61 -17.45 2.97 -3.76
N THR A 62 -16.80 1.90 -3.30
CA THR A 62 -16.18 1.84 -1.97
C THR A 62 -14.74 2.40 -2.01
N GLY A 63 -14.01 2.32 -0.89
CA GLY A 63 -12.77 3.05 -0.70
C GLY A 63 -13.01 4.56 -0.65
N TYR A 64 -12.13 5.35 -1.27
CA TYR A 64 -12.22 6.81 -1.32
C TYR A 64 -12.17 7.30 -2.77
N ASN A 65 -13.32 7.27 -3.44
CA ASN A 65 -13.48 7.73 -4.82
C ASN A 65 -14.41 8.95 -4.90
N HIS A 66 -13.80 10.14 -4.85
CA HIS A 66 -14.48 11.42 -4.97
C HIS A 66 -14.05 12.19 -6.24
N THR A 67 -13.69 11.44 -7.29
CA THR A 67 -13.22 12.01 -8.57
C THR A 67 -14.28 12.78 -9.35
N THR A 68 -15.56 12.62 -8.99
CA THR A 68 -16.71 13.34 -9.57
C THR A 68 -17.10 14.60 -8.79
N TYR A 69 -16.52 14.83 -7.61
CA TYR A 69 -16.80 16.02 -6.82
C TYR A 69 -16.35 17.29 -7.55
N THR A 70 -17.14 18.36 -7.49
CA THR A 70 -16.79 19.65 -8.08
C THR A 70 -17.03 20.77 -7.07
N SER A 71 -16.21 21.82 -7.17
CA SER A 71 -16.32 23.02 -6.34
C SER A 71 -15.92 24.25 -7.16
N PRO A 72 -16.53 25.42 -6.92
CA PRO A 72 -16.09 26.69 -7.50
C PRO A 72 -14.63 27.04 -7.18
N THR A 73 -14.05 26.46 -6.13
CA THR A 73 -12.64 26.67 -5.74
C THR A 73 -11.65 25.76 -6.47
N HIS A 74 -12.12 24.89 -7.37
CA HIS A 74 -11.26 24.01 -8.14
C HIS A 74 -10.61 24.74 -9.32
N TYR A 75 -9.32 24.49 -9.51
CA TYR A 75 -8.57 24.95 -10.68
C TYR A 75 -8.71 23.98 -11.86
N LYS A 76 -9.07 22.72 -11.61
CA LYS A 76 -9.22 21.65 -12.61
C LYS A 76 -10.38 20.71 -12.25
N PRO A 77 -10.98 20.00 -13.23
CA PRO A 77 -12.14 19.14 -13.01
C PRO A 77 -11.76 17.70 -12.60
N ASN A 78 -10.70 17.49 -11.81
CA ASN A 78 -10.27 16.13 -11.43
C ASN A 78 -10.87 15.64 -10.10
N GLY A 79 -11.83 16.39 -9.56
CA GLY A 79 -12.46 16.17 -8.26
C GLY A 79 -11.48 16.02 -7.10
N ASN A 80 -11.94 15.41 -6.02
CA ASN A 80 -11.12 15.11 -4.84
C ASN A 80 -10.35 13.80 -5.08
N SER A 81 -9.51 13.81 -6.11
CA SER A 81 -8.60 12.71 -6.41
C SER A 81 -7.67 12.40 -5.25
N SER A 82 -7.31 11.14 -5.09
CA SER A 82 -6.43 10.66 -4.02
C SER A 82 -5.44 9.59 -4.48
N TRP A 83 -4.38 9.37 -3.70
CA TRP A 83 -3.33 8.39 -4.02
C TRP A 83 -2.88 7.55 -2.82
N GLY A 84 -3.61 6.45 -2.61
CA GLY A 84 -3.34 5.52 -1.53
C GLY A 84 -3.81 6.05 -0.17
N GLY A 85 -3.79 5.16 0.82
CA GLY A 85 -4.19 5.50 2.17
C GLY A 85 -4.00 4.33 3.11
N GLN A 86 -4.34 4.53 4.38
CA GLN A 86 -4.25 3.50 5.41
C GLN A 86 -5.51 3.48 6.26
N ILE A 87 -6.12 2.30 6.37
CA ILE A 87 -7.29 2.07 7.21
C ILE A 87 -6.84 2.01 8.67
N ILE A 88 -7.59 2.66 9.56
CA ILE A 88 -7.44 2.61 11.00
C ILE A 88 -8.82 2.43 11.62
N GLN A 89 -9.03 1.34 12.36
CA GLN A 89 -10.23 1.18 13.16
C GLN A 89 -10.16 2.12 14.37
N ASP A 90 -11.25 2.82 14.67
CA ASP A 90 -11.29 3.73 15.81
C ASP A 90 -11.15 2.95 17.12
N ARG A 91 -10.25 3.41 18.00
CA ARG A 91 -9.94 2.71 19.26
C ARG A 91 -11.09 2.74 20.28
N THR A 92 -12.02 3.69 20.13
CA THR A 92 -13.15 3.89 21.05
C THR A 92 -14.48 3.49 20.44
N ASN A 93 -14.54 3.31 19.12
CA ASN A 93 -15.73 2.89 18.42
C ASN A 93 -15.40 1.80 17.38
N PRO A 94 -15.63 0.51 17.68
CA PRO A 94 -15.24 -0.59 16.80
C PRO A 94 -15.98 -0.61 15.46
N THR A 95 -17.09 0.12 15.29
CA THR A 95 -17.82 0.23 14.02
C THR A 95 -17.46 1.48 13.21
N LEU A 96 -16.51 2.29 13.69
CA LEU A 96 -15.97 3.43 12.95
C LEU A 96 -14.59 3.10 12.39
N PHE A 97 -14.44 3.28 11.08
CA PHE A 97 -13.16 3.17 10.39
C PHE A 97 -12.74 4.52 9.86
N HIS A 98 -11.47 4.86 10.09
CA HIS A 98 -10.80 6.01 9.49
C HIS A 98 -9.98 5.54 8.30
N LEU A 99 -9.88 6.38 7.28
CA LEU A 99 -8.89 6.26 6.21
C LEU A 99 -8.05 7.55 6.20
N LEU A 100 -6.76 7.41 6.44
CA LEU A 100 -5.80 8.49 6.23
C LEU A 100 -5.34 8.40 4.80
N VAL A 101 -5.69 9.40 4.00
CA VAL A 101 -5.60 9.38 2.53
C VAL A 101 -4.87 10.62 2.04
N ASP A 102 -4.00 10.45 1.06
CA ASP A 102 -3.36 11.57 0.37
C ASP A 102 -4.32 12.12 -0.68
N GLN A 103 -4.97 13.25 -0.40
CA GLN A 103 -5.87 13.93 -1.32
C GLN A 103 -5.16 15.11 -2.01
N PHE A 104 -5.56 15.42 -3.24
CA PHE A 104 -5.07 16.58 -3.97
C PHE A 104 -6.02 17.77 -3.86
N ALA A 105 -5.50 18.91 -3.42
CA ALA A 105 -6.28 20.13 -3.25
C ALA A 105 -6.78 20.71 -4.59
N HIS A 106 -7.85 21.51 -4.52
CA HIS A 106 -8.34 22.35 -5.62
C HIS A 106 -8.61 21.61 -6.95
N GLY A 107 -9.00 20.33 -6.89
CA GLY A 107 -9.32 19.55 -8.08
C GLY A 107 -8.11 19.21 -8.96
N CYS A 108 -6.88 19.31 -8.43
CA CYS A 108 -5.67 19.25 -9.25
C CYS A 108 -5.28 17.86 -9.75
N GLY A 109 -5.62 16.79 -9.02
CA GLY A 109 -5.31 15.42 -9.43
C GLY A 109 -3.84 15.02 -9.28
N LEU A 110 -3.56 13.77 -9.62
CA LEU A 110 -2.29 13.09 -9.34
C LEU A 110 -1.08 13.75 -9.99
N SER A 111 -1.19 14.25 -11.22
CA SER A 111 -0.03 14.86 -11.91
C SER A 111 0.47 16.14 -11.24
N ALA A 112 -0.35 16.74 -10.37
CA ALA A 112 -0.06 17.94 -9.61
C ALA A 112 0.21 17.67 -8.12
N TRP A 113 0.38 16.40 -7.72
CA TRP A 113 0.53 15.96 -6.32
C TRP A 113 1.56 16.77 -5.54
N ARG A 114 2.62 17.22 -6.21
CA ARG A 114 3.63 18.10 -5.66
C ARG A 114 3.45 19.51 -6.23
N PRO A 115 2.85 20.46 -5.51
CA PRO A 115 2.73 20.47 -4.05
C PRO A 115 1.31 20.25 -3.50
N THR A 116 0.32 19.94 -4.35
CA THR A 116 -1.11 20.01 -3.95
C THR A 116 -1.60 18.90 -3.03
N SER A 117 -0.80 17.87 -2.78
CA SER A 117 -1.14 16.80 -1.85
C SER A 117 -1.22 17.29 -0.42
N PHE A 118 -2.18 16.76 0.33
CA PHE A 118 -2.29 16.90 1.77
C PHE A 118 -2.90 15.62 2.37
N VAL A 119 -2.74 15.42 3.68
CA VAL A 119 -3.34 14.28 4.36
C VAL A 119 -4.75 14.65 4.80
N ALA A 120 -5.74 13.92 4.27
CA ALA A 120 -7.11 13.96 4.74
C ALA A 120 -7.39 12.74 5.62
N ARG A 121 -8.26 12.92 6.62
CA ARG A 121 -8.92 11.83 7.33
C ARG A 121 -10.34 11.73 6.79
N ALA A 122 -10.70 10.53 6.37
CA ALA A 122 -12.03 10.16 5.95
C ALA A 122 -12.59 9.09 6.88
N GLU A 123 -13.92 8.98 6.97
CA GLU A 123 -14.61 8.06 7.88
C GLU A 123 -15.54 7.12 7.10
N SER A 124 -15.65 5.88 7.57
CA SER A 124 -16.69 4.96 7.14
C SER A 124 -17.40 4.36 8.36
N HIS A 125 -18.73 4.38 8.28
CA HIS A 125 -19.65 3.73 9.22
C HIS A 125 -20.33 2.50 8.60
N SER A 126 -19.97 2.13 7.36
CA SER A 126 -20.50 0.96 6.66
C SER A 126 -19.52 -0.21 6.65
N GLY A 127 -18.35 -0.05 7.26
CA GLY A 127 -17.31 -1.06 7.38
C GLY A 127 -15.98 -0.65 6.75
N PRO A 128 -14.94 -1.47 6.88
CA PRO A 128 -13.58 -1.18 6.45
C PRO A 128 -13.42 -1.04 4.93
N GLN A 129 -14.32 -1.62 4.14
CA GLN A 129 -14.32 -1.43 2.68
C GLN A 129 -14.71 -0.01 2.29
N GLY A 130 -15.47 0.71 3.12
CA GLY A 130 -16.06 2.00 2.78
C GLY A 130 -17.52 1.88 2.32
N PRO A 131 -18.05 2.90 1.61
CA PRO A 131 -17.37 4.12 1.19
C PRO A 131 -16.84 4.96 2.37
N TYR A 132 -15.74 5.65 2.13
CA TYR A 132 -15.17 6.62 3.04
C TYR A 132 -15.54 8.05 2.61
N HIS A 133 -15.99 8.84 3.56
CA HIS A 133 -16.37 10.25 3.35
C HIS A 133 -15.38 11.16 4.04
N TRP A 134 -15.00 12.26 3.40
CA TRP A 134 -14.10 13.25 3.98
C TRP A 134 -14.62 13.74 5.33
N ALA A 135 -13.75 13.80 6.34
CA ALA A 135 -14.08 14.26 7.68
C ALA A 135 -13.20 15.45 8.12
N GLN A 136 -11.91 15.45 7.76
CA GLN A 136 -10.97 16.45 8.26
C GLN A 136 -9.73 16.56 7.36
N ASN A 137 -9.20 17.77 7.21
CA ASN A 137 -7.82 17.95 6.75
C ASN A 137 -6.89 17.81 7.97
N ILE A 138 -6.04 16.78 7.96
CA ILE A 138 -5.04 16.57 9.02
C ILE A 138 -3.85 17.51 8.80
N THR A 139 -3.49 17.75 7.55
CA THR A 139 -2.43 18.68 7.18
C THR A 139 -2.91 19.67 6.14
N SER A 140 -2.17 20.76 5.99
CA SER A 140 -2.16 21.58 4.78
C SER A 140 -1.36 20.89 3.68
N SER A 141 -1.42 21.43 2.46
CA SER A 141 -0.41 21.15 1.44
C SER A 141 0.93 21.75 1.89
N PHE A 142 2.09 21.10 1.74
CA PHE A 142 2.36 19.88 0.97
C PHE A 142 2.77 18.72 1.89
N ARG A 143 1.93 17.69 1.96
CA ARG A 143 2.22 16.42 2.64
C ARG A 143 1.72 15.25 1.81
N HIS A 144 2.51 14.18 1.72
CA HIS A 144 2.24 13.06 0.84
C HIS A 144 2.85 11.76 1.36
N ASN A 145 2.44 10.64 0.77
CA ASN A 145 2.82 9.27 1.13
C ASN A 145 2.58 8.97 2.62
N THR A 146 1.36 9.22 3.05
CA THR A 146 0.99 9.20 4.47
C THR A 146 0.99 7.79 5.05
N TYR A 147 1.57 7.62 6.24
CA TYR A 147 1.50 6.40 7.06
C TYR A 147 1.07 6.75 8.47
N VAL A 148 0.28 5.91 9.12
CA VAL A 148 -0.16 6.15 10.49
C VAL A 148 -0.12 4.88 11.34
N HIS A 149 0.47 4.97 12.53
CA HIS A 149 0.52 3.86 13.49
C HIS A 149 0.11 4.35 14.87
N TRP A 150 -0.61 3.52 15.62
CA TRP A 150 -0.71 3.68 17.06
C TRP A 150 0.60 3.20 17.69
N ASN A 151 1.20 4.03 18.54
CA ASN A 151 2.35 3.66 19.36
C ASN A 151 1.88 3.37 20.79
N PRO A 152 1.83 2.09 21.22
CA PRO A 152 1.41 1.73 22.57
C PRO A 152 2.36 2.24 23.65
N SER A 153 3.64 2.45 23.34
CA SER A 153 4.63 2.91 24.34
C SER A 153 4.37 4.34 24.81
N SER A 154 3.95 5.23 23.90
CA SER A 154 3.62 6.63 24.20
C SER A 154 2.12 6.92 24.27
N SER A 155 1.28 5.95 23.93
CA SER A 155 -0.18 6.14 23.77
C SER A 155 -0.53 7.30 22.83
N THR A 156 0.15 7.35 21.68
CA THR A 156 -0.07 8.35 20.64
C THR A 156 -0.15 7.70 19.26
N TYR A 157 -0.86 8.33 18.34
CA TYR A 157 -0.68 8.09 16.92
C TYR A 157 0.61 8.75 16.42
N LEU A 158 1.28 8.10 15.48
CA LEU A 158 2.44 8.60 14.74
C LEU A 158 2.06 8.70 13.26
N LEU A 159 2.21 9.87 12.67
CA LEU A 159 1.88 10.18 11.27
C LEU A 159 3.16 10.49 10.51
N TRP A 160 3.50 9.63 9.57
CA TRP A 160 4.68 9.73 8.72
C TRP A 160 4.29 10.25 7.35
N THR A 161 5.06 11.21 6.83
CA THR A 161 4.84 11.77 5.49
C THR A 161 6.17 12.18 4.86
N ILE A 162 6.14 12.36 3.55
CA ILE A 162 7.06 13.28 2.87
C ILE A 162 6.42 14.66 2.72
N GLY A 163 7.24 15.70 2.63
CA GLY A 163 6.78 17.04 2.27
C GLY A 163 7.40 18.14 3.12
N VAL A 164 6.81 19.33 3.02
CA VAL A 164 7.26 20.55 3.71
C VAL A 164 6.07 21.47 3.93
N ASP A 165 6.17 22.35 4.92
CA ASP A 165 5.17 23.39 5.15
C ASP A 165 5.36 24.52 4.13
N ILE A 166 4.28 24.87 3.44
CA ILE A 166 4.29 25.84 2.34
C ILE A 166 3.00 26.69 2.37
N PRO A 167 2.99 27.85 1.70
CA PRO A 167 1.75 28.54 1.39
C PRO A 167 0.82 27.68 0.52
N THR A 168 -0.48 27.91 0.64
CA THR A 168 -1.50 27.23 -0.18
C THR A 168 -1.18 27.33 -1.67
N PRO A 169 -1.05 26.21 -2.40
CA PRO A 169 -0.79 26.22 -3.83
C PRO A 169 -1.91 26.93 -4.61
N GLN A 170 -1.53 27.86 -5.48
CA GLN A 170 -2.49 28.67 -6.26
C GLN A 170 -2.78 28.10 -7.66
N THR A 171 -2.10 27.02 -8.06
CA THR A 171 -2.27 26.38 -9.37
C THR A 171 -2.05 24.87 -9.26
N CYS A 172 -2.50 24.12 -10.26
CA CYS A 172 -2.20 22.69 -10.40
C CYS A 172 -0.86 22.42 -11.10
N LYS A 173 0.09 23.36 -11.07
CA LYS A 173 1.40 23.16 -11.68
C LYS A 173 2.29 22.36 -10.75
N SER A 174 2.75 21.21 -11.22
CA SER A 174 3.73 20.41 -10.49
C SER A 174 5.09 21.13 -10.44
N ILE A 175 5.83 20.94 -9.34
CA ILE A 175 7.16 21.53 -9.15
C ILE A 175 8.25 20.44 -9.08
N PRO A 176 9.49 20.72 -9.51
CA PRO A 176 10.55 19.72 -9.52
C PRO A 176 11.02 19.33 -8.10
N LYS A 177 11.63 18.15 -7.99
CA LYS A 177 12.25 17.63 -6.75
C LYS A 177 13.33 18.58 -6.22
N SER A 178 14.07 19.25 -7.11
CA SER A 178 15.10 20.24 -6.76
C SER A 178 14.56 21.45 -5.99
N SER A 179 13.25 21.75 -6.09
CA SER A 179 12.67 22.85 -5.30
C SER A 179 12.59 22.52 -3.81
N TRP A 180 12.26 21.28 -3.45
CA TRP A 180 12.18 20.79 -2.07
C TRP A 180 12.66 19.34 -2.00
N PRO A 181 13.80 19.04 -1.36
CA PRO A 181 14.28 17.66 -1.30
C PRO A 181 13.24 16.76 -0.62
N ASN A 182 13.15 15.52 -1.08
CA ASN A 182 12.31 14.54 -0.41
C ASN A 182 12.93 14.25 0.96
N ASN A 183 12.11 14.43 1.98
CA ASN A 183 12.46 14.16 3.36
C ASN A 183 11.30 13.40 3.98
N ILE A 184 11.63 12.42 4.83
CA ILE A 184 10.65 11.69 5.60
C ILE A 184 10.56 12.35 6.98
N SER A 185 9.35 12.64 7.41
CA SER A 185 9.09 13.32 8.67
C SER A 185 7.92 12.69 9.41
N VAL A 186 7.90 12.84 10.73
CA VAL A 186 6.91 12.26 11.62
C VAL A 186 6.24 13.32 12.49
N SER A 187 4.93 13.20 12.68
CA SER A 187 4.14 13.97 13.64
C SER A 187 3.46 13.01 14.61
N SER A 188 3.04 13.49 15.78
CA SER A 188 2.33 12.68 16.77
C SER A 188 1.05 13.36 17.26
N ALA A 189 0.08 12.56 17.70
CA ALA A 189 -1.17 13.04 18.28
C ALA A 189 -1.73 12.06 19.31
N PRO A 190 -2.43 12.52 20.36
CA PRO A 190 -3.10 11.63 21.32
C PRO A 190 -4.32 10.92 20.72
N ASP A 191 -4.96 11.52 19.71
CA ASP A 191 -6.12 10.99 18.98
C ASP A 191 -5.89 11.11 17.48
N ILE A 192 -6.52 10.24 16.69
CA ILE A 192 -6.44 10.28 15.21
C ILE A 192 -6.98 11.59 14.62
N ARG A 193 -7.81 12.32 15.38
CA ARG A 193 -8.35 13.64 15.06
C ARG A 193 -7.39 14.79 15.40
N GLY A 194 -6.26 14.49 16.05
CA GLY A 194 -5.31 15.48 16.55
C GLY A 194 -5.53 15.87 18.02
N PRO A 195 -4.97 17.01 18.46
CA PRO A 195 -4.09 17.89 17.71
C PRO A 195 -2.76 17.19 17.36
N TRP A 196 -2.28 17.43 16.14
CA TRP A 196 -1.01 16.89 15.65
C TRP A 196 0.13 17.85 15.97
N THR A 197 1.26 17.31 16.42
CA THR A 197 2.49 18.10 16.64
C THR A 197 3.07 18.59 15.32
N PRO A 198 3.94 19.63 15.32
CA PRO A 198 4.78 19.91 14.17
C PRO A 198 5.55 18.67 13.72
N PHE A 199 5.81 18.57 12.42
CA PHE A 199 6.57 17.46 11.86
C PHE A 199 8.04 17.54 12.27
N HIS A 200 8.55 16.46 12.85
CA HIS A 200 9.97 16.24 13.12
C HIS A 200 10.63 15.55 11.92
N LEU A 201 11.76 16.08 11.49
CA LEU A 201 12.52 15.57 10.34
C LEU A 201 13.36 14.37 10.75
N THR A 202 13.18 13.26 10.04
CA THR A 202 13.94 12.02 10.26
C THR A 202 15.02 11.89 9.19
N ILE A 203 14.84 11.04 8.18
CA ILE A 203 15.83 10.79 7.12
C ILE A 203 15.52 11.58 5.84
N ASN A 204 16.57 11.84 5.05
CA ASN A 204 16.42 12.21 3.66
C ASN A 204 16.00 10.97 2.86
N GLY A 205 14.91 11.07 2.10
CA GLY A 205 14.34 9.92 1.43
C GLY A 205 12.90 10.15 1.00
N THR A 206 12.33 9.16 0.32
CA THR A 206 10.93 9.14 -0.11
C THR A 206 10.34 7.77 0.13
N ASN A 207 9.02 7.67 0.01
CA ASN A 207 8.27 6.42 0.14
C ASN A 207 8.45 5.78 1.53
N PRO A 208 8.09 6.51 2.61
CA PRO A 208 8.26 6.02 3.97
C PRO A 208 7.41 4.78 4.18
N ALA A 209 7.94 3.79 4.90
CA ALA A 209 7.21 2.65 5.40
C ALA A 209 7.67 2.31 6.81
N PRO A 210 7.14 3.03 7.82
CA PRO A 210 7.48 2.80 9.21
C PRO A 210 6.90 1.46 9.71
N LEU A 211 7.66 0.77 10.54
CA LEU A 211 7.28 -0.42 11.28
C LEU A 211 7.70 -0.25 12.74
N PRO A 212 6.75 0.01 13.66
CA PRO A 212 7.01 -0.04 15.10
C PRO A 212 7.61 -1.38 15.49
N LEU A 213 8.76 -1.37 16.18
CA LEU A 213 9.43 -2.59 16.67
C LEU A 213 8.94 -2.99 18.08
N TRP A 214 7.80 -2.44 18.48
CA TRP A 214 7.14 -2.74 19.74
C TRP A 214 6.51 -4.13 19.72
N THR A 215 6.62 -4.86 20.83
CA THR A 215 5.81 -6.04 21.13
C THR A 215 5.32 -5.99 22.58
N PRO A 216 4.31 -6.80 22.97
CA PRO A 216 3.91 -6.88 24.38
C PRO A 216 5.07 -7.23 25.33
N GLN A 217 6.02 -8.05 24.85
CA GLN A 217 7.22 -8.48 25.59
C GLN A 217 8.37 -7.45 25.52
N ASN A 218 8.43 -6.63 24.47
CA ASN A 218 9.43 -5.59 24.28
C ASN A 218 8.78 -4.24 24.03
N ARG A 219 8.48 -3.51 25.12
CA ARG A 219 7.83 -2.20 25.07
C ARG A 219 8.83 -1.09 24.72
N THR A 220 9.22 -1.03 23.46
CA THR A 220 10.19 -0.06 22.93
C THR A 220 9.52 1.04 22.11
N SER A 221 10.21 2.18 21.95
CA SER A 221 9.87 3.22 20.98
C SER A 221 10.64 3.08 19.66
N ALA A 222 11.42 2.00 19.52
CA ALA A 222 12.22 1.74 18.33
C ALA A 222 11.36 1.53 17.08
N ILE A 223 11.92 1.92 15.94
CA ILE A 223 11.27 1.90 14.64
C ILE A 223 12.21 1.30 13.60
N ALA A 224 11.66 0.51 12.68
CA ALA A 224 12.26 0.30 11.38
C ALA A 224 11.56 1.22 10.37
N LEU A 225 12.30 1.90 9.51
CA LEU A 225 11.77 2.81 8.51
C LEU A 225 12.33 2.40 7.16
N ALA A 226 11.49 1.76 6.33
CA ALA A 226 11.82 1.56 4.93
C ALA A 226 11.61 2.86 4.13
N ALA A 227 12.41 3.01 3.08
CA ALA A 227 12.29 4.01 2.04
C ALA A 227 12.30 3.32 0.66
N GLU A 228 12.24 4.12 -0.42
CA GLU A 228 12.41 3.68 -1.81
C GLU A 228 13.52 2.62 -2.00
N ASP A 229 13.27 1.64 -2.88
CA ASP A 229 14.09 0.44 -3.08
C ASP A 229 14.29 -0.46 -1.85
N LEU A 230 13.39 -0.37 -0.88
CA LEU A 230 13.45 -1.10 0.39
C LEU A 230 14.74 -0.85 1.18
N ASN A 231 15.28 0.37 1.10
CA ASN A 231 16.33 0.80 2.02
C ASN A 231 15.76 0.87 3.44
N ILE A 232 16.20 0.01 4.35
CA ILE A 232 15.66 -0.08 5.72
C ILE A 232 16.64 0.55 6.71
N TYR A 233 16.12 1.54 7.42
CA TYR A 233 16.80 2.20 8.54
C TYR A 233 16.21 1.73 9.86
N THR A 234 17.00 1.73 10.93
CA THR A 234 16.51 1.52 12.29
C THR A 234 16.92 2.67 13.20
N ALA A 235 16.06 2.98 14.19
CA ALA A 235 16.35 3.93 15.25
C ALA A 235 15.79 3.45 16.58
N THR A 236 16.42 3.87 17.68
CA THR A 236 15.98 3.52 19.05
C THR A 236 14.69 4.21 19.45
N ARG A 237 14.39 5.36 18.84
CA ARG A 237 13.13 6.08 18.98
C ARG A 237 12.66 6.57 17.62
N TRP A 238 11.34 6.64 17.45
CA TRP A 238 10.71 7.14 16.23
C TRP A 238 10.89 8.65 16.02
N ASP A 239 11.19 9.42 17.06
CA ASP A 239 11.45 10.87 17.07
C ASP A 239 12.94 11.20 17.17
N ASP A 240 13.81 10.22 16.94
CA ASP A 240 15.24 10.46 16.91
C ASP A 240 15.63 11.33 15.70
N ASP A 241 16.63 12.20 15.87
CA ASP A 241 17.17 12.99 14.75
C ASP A 241 17.68 12.05 13.65
N GLY A 242 17.55 12.46 12.39
CA GLY A 242 17.95 11.65 11.23
C GLY A 242 19.32 10.99 11.30
N ALA A 243 20.30 11.64 11.93
CA ALA A 243 21.65 11.09 12.11
C ALA A 243 21.70 9.82 12.99
N ARG A 244 20.64 9.53 13.75
CA ARG A 244 20.50 8.33 14.58
C ARG A 244 19.76 7.19 13.88
N TYR A 245 19.22 7.43 12.67
CA TYR A 245 18.72 6.38 11.81
C TYR A 245 19.88 5.69 11.12
N THR A 246 20.09 4.41 11.46
CA THR A 246 21.18 3.61 10.90
C THR A 246 20.65 2.74 9.79
N LEU A 247 21.27 2.81 8.60
CA LEU A 247 20.95 1.92 7.49
C LEU A 247 21.35 0.48 7.87
N THR A 248 20.37 -0.42 7.90
CA THR A 248 20.54 -1.83 8.30
C THR A 248 20.42 -2.80 7.14
N HIS A 249 19.80 -2.37 6.06
CA HIS A 249 19.73 -3.08 4.79
C HIS A 249 19.75 -2.04 3.69
N ASP A 250 20.73 -2.16 2.80
CA ASP A 250 20.82 -1.40 1.57
C ASP A 250 20.23 -2.18 0.39
N THR A 251 19.89 -1.42 -0.65
CA THR A 251 19.22 -1.82 -1.89
C THR A 251 19.42 -3.28 -2.29
N PHE A 252 18.31 -3.96 -2.55
CA PHE A 252 18.31 -5.15 -3.38
C PHE A 252 18.88 -4.83 -4.77
N GLU A 253 19.97 -5.49 -5.14
CA GLU A 253 20.43 -5.51 -6.52
C GLU A 253 19.41 -6.29 -7.37
N TRP A 254 18.52 -5.54 -8.02
CA TRP A 254 17.57 -6.06 -9.00
C TRP A 254 17.60 -5.19 -10.26
N ASN A 255 17.23 -5.78 -11.40
CA ASN A 255 17.30 -5.14 -12.71
C ASN A 255 16.64 -3.75 -12.74
N THR A 256 17.45 -2.70 -12.93
CA THR A 256 17.03 -1.30 -13.16
C THR A 256 17.16 -0.96 -14.66
N SER A 257 16.57 0.15 -15.11
CA SER A 257 16.69 0.60 -16.52
C SER A 257 17.19 2.05 -16.61
N ASP A 258 17.53 2.51 -17.82
CA ASP A 258 17.84 3.92 -18.09
C ASP A 258 16.66 4.87 -17.78
N TYR A 259 15.44 4.33 -17.69
CA TYR A 259 14.26 5.12 -17.32
C TYR A 259 14.14 5.31 -15.81
N SER A 260 14.49 4.29 -15.02
CA SER A 260 14.41 4.33 -13.57
C SER A 260 15.58 3.59 -12.95
N THR A 261 16.34 4.33 -12.13
CA THR A 261 17.39 3.75 -11.27
C THR A 261 16.82 3.03 -10.05
N THR A 262 15.49 3.06 -9.87
CA THR A 262 14.76 2.37 -8.81
C THR A 262 13.90 1.27 -9.42
N TRP A 263 13.80 0.13 -8.74
CA TRP A 263 13.01 -1.01 -9.19
C TRP A 263 11.77 -1.22 -8.32
N THR A 264 11.74 -0.65 -7.11
CA THR A 264 10.54 -0.61 -6.25
C THR A 264 10.32 0.76 -5.62
N GLU A 265 9.04 1.13 -5.47
CA GLU A 265 8.61 2.30 -4.71
C GLU A 265 7.46 1.93 -3.76
N ASP A 266 7.08 2.86 -2.89
CA ASP A 266 5.97 2.70 -1.93
C ASP A 266 6.00 1.37 -1.14
N PRO A 267 7.07 1.09 -0.37
CA PRO A 267 7.11 -0.11 0.46
C PRO A 267 6.02 -0.07 1.54
N PHE A 268 5.68 -1.24 2.08
CA PHE A 268 4.80 -1.46 3.22
C PHE A 268 5.36 -2.64 4.03
N LEU A 269 5.88 -2.35 5.23
CA LEU A 269 6.50 -3.35 6.10
C LEU A 269 5.49 -3.93 7.10
N TRP A 270 5.62 -5.23 7.39
CA TRP A 270 4.99 -5.85 8.56
C TRP A 270 5.85 -6.99 9.12
N ARG A 271 5.47 -7.43 10.32
CA ARG A 271 5.99 -8.65 10.94
C ARG A 271 4.87 -9.64 11.13
N ASP A 272 5.05 -10.88 10.68
CA ASP A 272 4.04 -11.94 10.80
C ASP A 272 3.99 -12.54 12.22
N LYS A 273 3.02 -13.43 12.45
CA LYS A 273 2.83 -14.13 13.72
C LYS A 273 3.99 -15.07 14.09
N ARG A 274 4.80 -15.50 13.12
CA ARG A 274 6.02 -16.32 13.33
C ARG A 274 7.26 -15.46 13.54
N GLY A 275 7.12 -14.14 13.53
CA GLY A 275 8.17 -13.18 13.77
C GLY A 275 9.04 -12.87 12.55
N HIS A 276 8.64 -13.31 11.35
CA HIS A 276 9.27 -13.00 10.07
C HIS A 276 8.86 -11.61 9.58
N TYR A 277 9.74 -10.97 8.82
CA TYR A 277 9.54 -9.64 8.28
C TYR A 277 9.17 -9.74 6.82
N HIS A 278 8.28 -8.87 6.39
CA HIS A 278 7.81 -8.84 5.01
C HIS A 278 7.64 -7.41 4.53
N ALA A 279 7.66 -7.26 3.21
CA ALA A 279 7.37 -6.03 2.53
C ALA A 279 6.45 -6.29 1.32
N LEU A 280 5.48 -5.40 1.11
CA LEU A 280 4.88 -5.18 -0.20
C LEU A 280 5.47 -3.90 -0.77
N ALA A 281 5.61 -3.80 -2.07
CA ALA A 281 6.02 -2.56 -2.73
C ALA A 281 5.38 -2.44 -4.10
N HIS A 282 5.23 -1.23 -4.64
CA HIS A 282 4.99 -1.07 -6.07
C HIS A 282 6.23 -1.53 -6.82
N TRP A 283 6.05 -2.54 -7.68
CA TRP A 283 7.11 -3.12 -8.50
C TRP A 283 7.16 -2.44 -9.86
N MET A 284 8.25 -1.72 -10.15
CA MET A 284 8.39 -0.90 -11.35
C MET A 284 8.79 -1.69 -12.60
N ILE A 285 8.64 -3.02 -12.60
CA ILE A 285 9.10 -3.88 -13.68
C ILE A 285 8.56 -3.54 -15.06
N ASP A 286 7.30 -3.10 -15.19
CA ASP A 286 6.78 -2.73 -16.52
C ASP A 286 7.55 -1.54 -17.10
N ILE A 287 7.95 -0.62 -16.25
CA ILE A 287 8.74 0.55 -16.64
C ILE A 287 10.14 0.10 -17.10
N VAL A 288 10.73 -0.86 -16.39
CA VAL A 288 12.06 -1.41 -16.66
C VAL A 288 12.07 -2.28 -17.93
N GLU A 289 11.15 -3.22 -18.06
CA GLU A 289 11.14 -4.25 -19.11
C GLU A 289 10.35 -3.87 -20.36
N LYS A 290 9.44 -2.88 -20.29
CA LYS A 290 8.54 -2.51 -21.41
C LYS A 290 8.70 -1.05 -21.85
N ASN A 291 9.93 -0.55 -21.85
CA ASN A 291 10.27 0.79 -22.38
C ASN A 291 9.39 1.91 -21.80
N GLY A 292 9.26 1.96 -20.47
CA GLY A 292 8.46 2.98 -19.78
C GLY A 292 6.94 2.77 -19.81
N THR A 293 6.45 1.67 -20.36
CA THR A 293 5.02 1.32 -20.28
C THR A 293 4.65 1.06 -18.82
N LYS A 294 3.59 1.70 -18.32
CA LYS A 294 3.01 1.41 -17.01
C LYS A 294 1.81 0.49 -17.25
N PHE A 295 1.86 -0.77 -16.78
CA PHE A 295 0.94 -1.91 -17.03
C PHE A 295 1.51 -3.03 -17.94
N PRO A 296 1.11 -4.33 -17.79
CA PRO A 296 0.56 -4.97 -16.58
C PRO A 296 1.60 -5.75 -15.77
N ARG A 297 1.90 -5.33 -14.53
CA ARG A 297 2.39 -6.07 -13.32
C ARG A 297 2.37 -5.08 -12.15
N VAL A 298 1.84 -5.40 -10.96
CA VAL A 298 2.03 -4.48 -9.80
C VAL A 298 2.02 -5.17 -8.45
N GLY A 299 3.06 -4.91 -7.66
CA GLY A 299 3.20 -5.47 -6.32
C GLY A 299 4.33 -6.46 -6.28
N ALA A 300 5.43 -6.11 -5.62
CA ALA A 300 6.44 -7.08 -5.22
C ALA A 300 6.14 -7.54 -3.79
N HIS A 301 6.48 -8.78 -3.48
CA HIS A 301 6.56 -9.28 -2.12
C HIS A 301 8.01 -9.63 -1.81
N LEU A 302 8.52 -9.09 -0.70
CA LEU A 302 9.83 -9.41 -0.17
C LEU A 302 9.67 -9.94 1.26
N PHE A 303 10.55 -10.83 1.68
CA PHE A 303 10.48 -11.43 3.00
C PHE A 303 11.87 -11.72 3.59
N SER A 304 11.96 -11.75 4.90
CA SER A 304 13.16 -12.16 5.63
C SER A 304 12.82 -12.75 6.98
N ARG A 305 13.65 -13.67 7.48
CA ARG A 305 13.58 -14.15 8.87
C ARG A 305 14.11 -13.11 9.86
N SER A 306 14.83 -12.08 9.41
CA SER A 306 15.45 -11.03 10.22
C SER A 306 15.28 -9.67 9.57
N LEU A 307 15.03 -8.62 10.35
CA LEU A 307 14.95 -7.25 9.83
C LEU A 307 16.23 -6.82 9.09
N HIS A 308 17.38 -7.31 9.54
CA HIS A 308 18.70 -7.03 8.96
C HIS A 308 19.01 -7.91 7.74
N GLY A 309 18.06 -8.76 7.32
CA GLY A 309 18.23 -9.66 6.19
C GLY A 309 18.92 -10.99 6.52
N PRO A 310 19.29 -11.77 5.47
CA PRO A 310 19.07 -11.43 4.06
C PRO A 310 17.58 -11.35 3.75
N TRP A 311 17.19 -10.37 2.94
CA TRP A 311 15.86 -10.30 2.39
C TRP A 311 15.82 -11.09 1.08
N THR A 312 14.68 -11.69 0.78
CA THR A 312 14.44 -12.45 -0.45
C THR A 312 13.31 -11.83 -1.24
N PHE A 313 13.54 -11.65 -2.54
CA PHE A 313 12.51 -11.34 -3.53
C PHE A 313 12.40 -12.52 -4.50
N LYS A 314 11.17 -12.99 -4.73
CA LYS A 314 10.89 -13.97 -5.78
C LYS A 314 10.30 -13.25 -6.98
N LEU A 315 10.74 -13.63 -8.18
CA LEU A 315 10.34 -13.01 -9.43
C LEU A 315 8.87 -13.32 -9.80
N GLN A 316 7.95 -12.75 -9.06
CA GLN A 316 6.51 -12.85 -9.28
C GLN A 316 5.77 -11.66 -8.68
N GLU A 317 4.57 -11.43 -9.19
CA GLU A 317 3.69 -10.38 -8.70
C GLU A 317 2.94 -10.82 -7.43
N ALA A 318 2.90 -9.98 -6.41
CA ALA A 318 2.12 -10.19 -5.19
C ALA A 318 0.63 -9.86 -5.39
N PHE A 319 0.35 -8.90 -6.27
CA PHE A 319 -0.98 -8.56 -6.78
C PHE A 319 -0.86 -8.14 -8.25
N SER A 320 -1.95 -7.75 -8.90
CA SER A 320 -1.91 -7.26 -10.29
C SER A 320 -2.69 -5.97 -10.45
N SER A 321 -2.51 -5.29 -11.58
CA SER A 321 -3.24 -4.07 -11.93
C SER A 321 -4.69 -4.35 -12.34
N VAL A 322 -5.09 -5.61 -12.39
CA VAL A 322 -6.43 -6.06 -12.77
C VAL A 322 -7.25 -6.31 -11.51
N VAL A 323 -8.38 -5.64 -11.40
CA VAL A 323 -9.32 -5.78 -10.28
C VAL A 323 -10.63 -6.35 -10.80
N ARG A 324 -11.08 -7.44 -10.17
CA ARG A 324 -12.43 -7.98 -10.34
C ARG A 324 -13.37 -7.29 -9.37
N PHE A 325 -14.59 -7.00 -9.81
CA PHE A 325 -15.60 -6.36 -8.99
C PHE A 325 -16.76 -7.28 -8.67
N THR A 326 -17.48 -6.97 -7.59
CA THR A 326 -18.64 -7.75 -7.13
C THR A 326 -19.81 -7.73 -8.12
N ASP A 327 -19.85 -6.77 -9.05
CA ASP A 327 -20.83 -6.70 -10.15
C ASP A 327 -20.48 -7.62 -11.34
N GLY A 328 -19.41 -8.42 -11.22
CA GLY A 328 -18.92 -9.32 -12.27
C GLY A 328 -18.00 -8.67 -13.29
N SER A 329 -17.84 -7.34 -13.25
CA SER A 329 -16.93 -6.63 -14.16
C SER A 329 -15.47 -6.78 -13.73
N THR A 330 -14.56 -6.52 -14.68
CA THR A 330 -13.12 -6.49 -14.45
C THR A 330 -12.55 -5.20 -15.03
N GLU A 331 -11.65 -4.55 -14.31
CA GLU A 331 -10.99 -3.33 -14.74
C GLU A 331 -9.47 -3.49 -14.65
N ALA A 332 -8.78 -3.12 -15.72
CA ALA A 332 -7.33 -2.98 -15.73
C ALA A 332 -6.99 -1.52 -15.41
N PHE A 333 -6.11 -1.30 -14.44
CA PHE A 333 -5.62 0.03 -14.08
C PHE A 333 -4.26 0.33 -14.72
N LYS A 334 -4.07 1.58 -15.17
CA LYS A 334 -2.77 2.07 -15.67
C LYS A 334 -1.72 2.08 -14.57
N ARG A 335 -2.14 2.42 -13.35
CA ARG A 335 -1.30 2.44 -12.14
C ARG A 335 -2.12 1.86 -11.00
N ARG A 336 -1.49 1.00 -10.20
CA ARG A 336 -2.02 0.47 -8.95
C ARG A 336 -0.86 0.37 -7.97
N GLU A 337 -0.74 1.35 -7.09
CA GLU A 337 0.46 1.61 -6.31
C GLU A 337 0.10 1.80 -4.83
N ARG A 338 1.09 2.05 -3.98
CA ARG A 338 0.91 2.23 -2.53
C ARG A 338 0.18 1.09 -1.85
N PRO A 339 0.64 -0.16 -2.02
CA PRO A 339 0.00 -1.28 -1.35
C PRO A 339 0.13 -1.16 0.15
N LYS A 340 -0.98 -1.21 0.87
CA LYS A 340 -0.98 -1.38 2.32
C LYS A 340 -2.00 -2.42 2.71
N LEU A 341 -1.58 -3.38 3.53
CA LEU A 341 -2.50 -4.36 4.09
C LEU A 341 -3.09 -3.83 5.40
N TRP A 342 -4.37 -4.11 5.60
CA TRP A 342 -5.01 -4.01 6.91
C TRP A 342 -5.22 -5.42 7.44
N PHE A 343 -4.61 -5.71 8.59
CA PHE A 343 -4.60 -7.03 9.19
C PHE A 343 -5.69 -7.18 10.24
N SER A 344 -6.07 -8.43 10.50
CA SER A 344 -6.90 -8.80 11.63
C SER A 344 -6.27 -8.38 12.95
N GLY A 345 -7.12 -8.08 13.94
CA GLY A 345 -6.69 -7.74 15.30
C GLY A 345 -6.47 -8.96 16.19
N ASP A 346 -6.76 -10.16 15.69
CA ASP A 346 -6.31 -11.41 16.32
C ASP A 346 -4.85 -11.63 15.97
N GLU A 347 -4.05 -12.15 16.90
CA GLU A 347 -2.58 -12.27 16.80
C GLU A 347 -2.09 -13.10 15.59
N GLU A 348 -3.01 -13.58 14.75
CA GLU A 348 -2.78 -14.27 13.49
C GLU A 348 -2.24 -13.38 12.37
N VAL A 349 -2.40 -12.04 12.47
CA VAL A 349 -1.92 -11.09 11.44
C VAL A 349 -2.45 -11.46 10.04
N THR A 350 -3.73 -11.84 9.95
CA THR A 350 -4.35 -12.23 8.69
C THR A 350 -4.70 -10.98 7.87
N PRO A 351 -4.20 -10.81 6.63
CA PRO A 351 -4.59 -9.66 5.83
C PRO A 351 -6.06 -9.75 5.45
N LEU A 352 -6.83 -8.69 5.74
CA LEU A 352 -8.26 -8.63 5.42
C LEU A 352 -8.55 -7.68 4.26
N TYR A 353 -7.75 -6.62 4.09
CA TYR A 353 -7.93 -5.64 3.02
C TYR A 353 -6.59 -5.18 2.45
N LEU A 354 -6.53 -5.00 1.14
CA LEU A 354 -5.47 -4.31 0.43
C LEU A 354 -5.98 -2.91 0.04
N VAL A 355 -5.28 -1.89 0.49
CA VAL A 355 -5.48 -0.50 0.09
C VAL A 355 -4.45 -0.14 -0.97
N THR A 356 -4.89 0.45 -2.08
CA THR A 356 -4.00 0.92 -3.17
C THR A 356 -4.51 2.22 -3.79
N GLY A 357 -3.60 3.06 -4.26
CA GLY A 357 -3.94 4.17 -5.17
C GLY A 357 -4.09 3.64 -6.60
N VAL A 358 -5.17 3.98 -7.28
CA VAL A 358 -5.46 3.52 -8.64
C VAL A 358 -5.72 4.67 -9.61
N GLN A 359 -5.25 4.51 -10.85
CA GLN A 359 -5.53 5.39 -11.97
C GLN A 359 -6.07 4.58 -13.15
N GLY A 360 -7.25 4.95 -13.62
CA GLY A 360 -7.91 4.31 -14.77
C GLY A 360 -7.07 4.36 -16.05
N MET A 361 -7.27 3.38 -16.93
CA MET A 361 -6.67 3.40 -18.27
C MET A 361 -7.13 4.64 -19.04
N GLY A 362 -6.18 5.31 -19.71
CA GLY A 362 -6.43 6.56 -20.43
C GLY A 362 -6.53 7.81 -19.56
N ASP A 363 -6.56 7.69 -18.22
CA ASP A 363 -6.51 8.85 -17.34
C ASP A 363 -5.06 9.31 -17.07
N SER A 364 -4.90 10.61 -16.84
CA SER A 364 -3.62 11.25 -16.57
C SER A 364 -3.63 12.09 -15.30
N ALA A 365 -4.80 12.32 -14.69
CA ALA A 365 -4.94 13.20 -13.53
C ALA A 365 -5.89 12.64 -12.46
N ARG A 366 -7.03 12.06 -12.85
CA ARG A 366 -7.95 11.47 -11.87
C ARG A 366 -7.37 10.17 -11.32
N SER A 367 -7.57 10.00 -10.03
CA SER A 367 -7.12 8.84 -9.27
C SER A 367 -7.91 8.73 -7.98
N TRP A 368 -7.99 7.53 -7.44
CA TRP A 368 -8.68 7.29 -6.18
C TRP A 368 -8.00 6.20 -5.37
N THR A 369 -8.42 6.08 -4.12
CA THR A 369 -7.96 5.02 -3.22
C THR A 369 -8.97 3.88 -3.24
N LEU A 370 -8.52 2.71 -3.68
CA LEU A 370 -9.28 1.48 -3.72
C LEU A 370 -9.00 0.65 -2.47
N VAL A 371 -10.05 0.10 -1.87
CA VAL A 371 -9.97 -0.94 -0.84
C VAL A 371 -10.50 -2.23 -1.43
N GLN A 372 -9.70 -3.29 -1.41
CA GLN A 372 -10.07 -4.60 -1.93
C GLN A 372 -9.94 -5.65 -0.83
N PRO A 373 -10.96 -6.48 -0.57
CA PRO A 373 -10.86 -7.54 0.43
C PRO A 373 -9.87 -8.64 0.05
N VAL A 374 -9.26 -9.25 1.05
CA VAL A 374 -8.25 -10.32 0.94
C VAL A 374 -8.78 -11.58 1.62
N GLY A 375 -8.69 -12.71 0.94
CA GLY A 375 -9.17 -14.01 1.38
C GLY A 375 -10.66 -14.01 1.65
N ARG A 376 -11.06 -14.78 2.67
CA ARG A 376 -12.46 -14.90 3.13
C ARG A 376 -12.68 -14.39 4.57
N ALA A 377 -11.60 -14.21 5.33
CA ALA A 377 -11.66 -13.83 6.75
C ALA A 377 -12.32 -12.46 6.98
N TRP A 378 -12.24 -11.56 5.99
CA TRP A 378 -12.88 -10.24 6.04
C TRP A 378 -14.39 -10.32 6.26
N LYS A 379 -15.06 -11.38 5.77
CA LYS A 379 -16.52 -11.56 5.95
C LYS A 379 -16.87 -11.78 7.40
N THR A 380 -16.17 -12.71 8.05
CA THR A 380 -16.36 -13.02 9.47
C THR A 380 -16.04 -11.80 10.33
N PHE A 381 -14.99 -11.04 9.97
CA PHE A 381 -14.66 -9.79 10.64
C PHE A 381 -15.79 -8.75 10.54
N GLU A 382 -16.32 -8.50 9.33
CA GLU A 382 -17.42 -7.57 9.12
C GLU A 382 -18.72 -8.01 9.80
N GLU A 383 -19.09 -9.29 9.68
CA GLU A 383 -20.27 -9.89 10.33
C GLU A 383 -20.19 -9.77 11.86
N GLY A 384 -19.00 -9.97 12.43
CA GLY A 384 -18.72 -9.82 13.86
C GLY A 384 -18.93 -8.39 14.38
N LEU A 385 -18.73 -7.39 13.52
CA LEU A 385 -19.00 -5.98 13.81
C LEU A 385 -20.44 -5.56 13.45
N GLY A 386 -21.24 -6.47 12.89
CA GLY A 386 -22.62 -6.20 12.50
C GLY A 386 -22.77 -5.58 11.11
N PHE A 387 -21.69 -5.48 10.32
CA PHE A 387 -21.79 -5.11 8.90
C PHE A 387 -22.31 -6.29 8.07
N GLY A 388 -22.91 -6.01 6.91
CA GLY A 388 -23.41 -7.04 6.00
C GLY A 388 -24.66 -7.80 6.46
N LYS A 389 -25.19 -7.55 7.66
CA LYS A 389 -26.50 -8.09 8.10
C LYS A 389 -27.63 -7.34 7.40
N GLY A 390 -28.10 -7.85 6.27
CA GLY A 390 -29.28 -7.31 5.56
C GLY A 390 -29.17 -7.25 4.03
N LEU A 391 -28.37 -8.11 3.39
CA LEU A 391 -28.43 -8.36 1.95
C LEU A 391 -29.12 -9.69 1.64
#